data_AF-A0AAX3E8R2-F1
#
_entry.id   AF-A0AAX3E8R2-F1
#
_cell.length_a   1.000
_cell.length_b   1.000
_cell.length_c   1.000
_cell.angle_alpha   90.00
_cell.angle_beta   90.00
_cell.angle_gamma   90.00
#
_symmetry.space_group_name_H-M   'P 1'
#
loop_
_entity.id
_entity.type
_entity.pdbx_description
1 polymer ?
#
loop_
_entity_poly.entity_id
_entity_poly.type
_entity_poly.pdbx_seq_one_letter_code
_entity_poly.pdbx_strand_id
1 'polypeptide(L)'
;MRSTAITISAAVFALLLIFAAGCTAATEEKAGSAASSPADEAYARGLAEYGAANYRVAEERFAEACALYADAGDPDKARTARNAMFRANRTYMEYSLDTAAAEAALREKVPGITDAAITDWLENRAQKIVSENETLYFYDVAGDYLYAHPGEMQKQNERSLDFDYVARYAWSGNRSEHGPYVNPVRYEGVERLEIPFEALPSTGILKIWFPLPVETDAQRNVTVTNLSCPDFISAGPVTTGPIGYVYYEIPVEAVNGNLVLSADIAFTSYEQIFEDINPEKVGEYDTSDPGYLLYTKSERNIELTDAVREKALLIVGNETNPHLQAQMIYRHIIETYPYSHVPHGSLDAREPKVAESTHMFETDHGDCGTQSMLFAALCRSLGIPARAVGGYQMLLSETPGTHFWAEYYLPGYGWVPNDVTVAEAADWVVIPEEKRSAFKDYYAANLDPARLVIQKNVDAPMDPAIPGDAVVFRVVRQYPAIVCDTAEDDLDLIGMECFGITLEPVA
;
A
#
# COMPACT_ATOMS: atom_id res chain seq x y z
N MET A 1 -23.54 37.66 62.03
CA MET A 1 -24.75 37.05 62.64
C MET A 1 -25.60 36.45 61.52
N ARG A 2 -25.80 35.12 61.56
CA ARG A 2 -26.81 34.27 60.86
C ARG A 2 -26.70 34.19 59.32
N SER A 3 -26.28 33.04 58.76
CA SER A 3 -27.07 31.79 58.46
C SER A 3 -27.94 32.01 57.20
N THR A 4 -27.96 31.16 56.15
CA THR A 4 -27.94 29.69 56.14
C THR A 4 -27.46 29.14 54.78
N ALA A 5 -26.80 27.97 54.81
CA ALA A 5 -26.42 27.15 53.67
C ALA A 5 -27.60 26.26 53.18
N ILE A 6 -27.60 25.91 51.89
CA ILE A 6 -28.25 24.67 51.40
C ILE A 6 -27.33 24.02 50.37
N THR A 7 -26.85 22.84 50.76
CA THR A 7 -26.11 21.84 50.00
C THR A 7 -27.09 20.99 49.17
N ILE A 8 -26.76 20.61 47.94
CA ILE A 8 -27.44 19.51 47.24
C ILE A 8 -26.39 18.47 46.82
N SER A 9 -26.50 17.29 47.44
CA SER A 9 -25.71 16.08 47.20
C SER A 9 -26.32 15.23 46.08
N ALA A 10 -25.46 14.44 45.44
CA ALA A 10 -25.76 13.33 44.55
C ALA A 10 -26.51 12.17 45.25
N ALA A 11 -27.36 11.44 44.51
CA ALA A 11 -27.54 9.99 44.64
C ALA A 11 -28.46 9.39 43.56
N VAL A 12 -27.90 8.34 42.94
CA VAL A 12 -28.46 7.18 42.22
C VAL A 12 -29.87 6.74 42.68
N PHE A 13 -30.73 6.37 41.72
CA PHE A 13 -31.91 5.54 41.97
C PHE A 13 -32.03 4.41 40.95
N ALA A 14 -31.87 3.18 41.44
CA ALA A 14 -32.30 1.95 40.80
C ALA A 14 -33.81 1.76 41.04
N LEU A 15 -34.54 1.27 40.03
CA LEU A 15 -35.93 0.88 40.18
C LEU A 15 -36.10 -0.62 39.91
N LEU A 16 -36.47 -1.35 40.96
CA LEU A 16 -37.02 -2.71 40.94
C LEU A 16 -38.54 -2.60 40.85
N LEU A 17 -39.17 -3.38 39.97
CA LEU A 17 -40.59 -3.69 40.03
C LEU A 17 -40.81 -5.20 39.89
N ILE A 18 -41.50 -5.77 40.88
CA ILE A 18 -41.99 -7.15 40.96
C ILE A 18 -43.53 -7.12 40.82
N PHE A 19 -44.06 -8.23 40.29
CA PHE A 19 -45.41 -8.83 40.35
C PHE A 19 -46.00 -9.03 38.94
N ALA A 20 -46.58 -10.16 38.54
CA ALA A 20 -46.99 -11.38 39.24
C ALA A 20 -47.11 -12.55 38.23
N ALA A 21 -47.12 -13.78 38.76
CA ALA A 21 -47.29 -15.02 38.04
C ALA A 21 -48.66 -15.16 37.35
N GLY A 22 -48.65 -15.63 36.11
CA GLY A 22 -49.81 -16.12 35.37
C GLY A 22 -49.39 -17.27 34.46
N CYS A 23 -49.62 -18.51 34.91
CA CYS A 23 -49.39 -19.72 34.15
C CYS A 23 -50.28 -19.74 32.90
N THR A 24 -49.68 -19.71 31.71
CA THR A 24 -50.24 -20.35 30.52
C THR A 24 -49.11 -21.13 29.86
N ALA A 25 -49.30 -22.45 29.78
CA ALA A 25 -48.33 -23.37 29.21
C ALA A 25 -48.27 -23.12 27.69
N ALA A 26 -47.23 -22.41 27.26
CA ALA A 26 -46.71 -22.48 25.91
C ALA A 26 -45.46 -23.36 25.97
N THR A 27 -45.41 -24.36 25.11
CA THR A 27 -44.28 -25.27 24.92
C THR A 27 -42.99 -24.48 24.71
N GLU A 28 -42.11 -24.50 25.71
CA GLU A 28 -40.69 -24.19 25.54
C GLU A 28 -40.10 -25.25 24.60
N GLU A 29 -39.97 -24.91 23.32
CA GLU A 29 -38.86 -25.45 22.54
C GLU A 29 -37.58 -24.98 23.21
N LYS A 30 -36.96 -25.88 23.97
CA LYS A 30 -35.54 -25.78 24.31
C LYS A 30 -34.76 -25.60 23.01
N ALA A 31 -34.33 -24.37 22.74
CA ALA A 31 -33.16 -24.15 21.91
C ALA A 31 -31.98 -24.82 22.63
N GLY A 32 -31.68 -26.06 22.23
CA GLY A 32 -30.49 -26.74 22.68
C GLY A 32 -29.27 -25.91 22.29
N SER A 33 -28.34 -25.74 23.22
CA SER A 33 -26.93 -25.50 22.91
C SER A 33 -26.48 -26.62 21.95
N ALA A 34 -26.56 -26.36 20.64
CA ALA A 34 -26.01 -27.28 19.65
C ALA A 34 -24.52 -27.42 19.97
N ALA A 35 -24.04 -28.65 20.12
CA ALA A 35 -22.61 -28.90 20.25
C ALA A 35 -21.90 -28.29 19.04
N SER A 36 -20.76 -27.63 19.26
CA SER A 36 -19.91 -27.10 18.20
C SER A 36 -19.63 -28.21 17.18
N SER A 37 -19.83 -27.94 15.89
CA SER A 37 -19.46 -28.94 14.87
C SER A 37 -17.94 -29.12 14.84
N PRO A 38 -17.42 -30.26 14.37
CA PRO A 38 -15.97 -30.42 14.17
C PRO A 38 -15.35 -29.31 13.32
N ALA A 39 -16.11 -28.78 12.34
CA ALA A 39 -15.69 -27.66 11.52
C ALA A 39 -15.58 -26.35 12.31
N ASP A 40 -16.57 -26.05 13.15
CA ASP A 40 -16.55 -24.88 14.05
C ASP A 40 -15.41 -24.98 15.08
N GLU A 41 -15.11 -26.19 15.57
CA GLU A 41 -13.97 -26.43 16.46
C GLU A 41 -12.62 -26.23 15.75
N ALA A 42 -12.47 -26.72 14.52
CA ALA A 42 -11.26 -26.52 13.71
C ALA A 42 -11.02 -25.03 13.42
N TYR A 43 -12.07 -24.30 13.03
CA TYR A 43 -11.98 -22.87 12.78
C TYR A 43 -11.61 -22.09 14.05
N ALA A 44 -12.23 -22.44 15.20
CA ALA A 44 -11.90 -21.84 16.48
C ALA A 44 -10.44 -22.10 16.91
N ARG A 45 -9.90 -23.30 16.63
CA ARG A 45 -8.47 -23.58 16.82
C ARG A 45 -7.61 -22.70 15.92
N GLY A 46 -7.96 -22.55 14.64
CA GLY A 46 -7.24 -21.65 13.73
C GLY A 46 -7.17 -20.21 14.23
N LEU A 47 -8.28 -19.67 14.73
CA LEU A 47 -8.30 -18.33 15.34
C LEU A 47 -7.40 -18.24 16.59
N ALA A 48 -7.39 -19.28 17.42
CA ALA A 48 -6.55 -19.33 18.62
C ALA A 48 -5.05 -19.37 18.27
N GLU A 49 -4.67 -20.19 17.27
CA GLU A 49 -3.29 -20.28 16.79
C GLU A 49 -2.85 -18.98 16.12
N TYR A 50 -3.71 -18.36 15.30
CA TYR A 50 -3.42 -17.06 14.68
C TYR A 50 -3.20 -15.98 15.75
N GLY A 51 -4.07 -15.91 16.77
CA GLY A 51 -3.92 -14.99 17.89
C GLY A 51 -2.69 -15.27 18.77
N ALA A 52 -2.17 -16.49 18.75
CA ALA A 52 -0.92 -16.89 19.38
C ALA A 52 0.31 -16.68 18.47
N ALA A 53 0.13 -16.08 17.29
CA ALA A 53 1.14 -15.90 16.25
C ALA A 53 1.72 -17.22 15.70
N ASN A 54 1.00 -18.35 15.79
CA ASN A 54 1.38 -19.60 15.15
C ASN A 54 0.74 -19.66 13.75
N TYR A 55 1.24 -18.85 12.82
CA TYR A 55 0.57 -18.61 11.54
C TYR A 55 0.55 -19.82 10.61
N ARG A 56 1.60 -20.63 10.59
CA ARG A 56 1.64 -21.87 9.79
C ARG A 56 0.64 -22.88 10.34
N VAL A 57 0.58 -23.02 11.67
CA VAL A 57 -0.41 -23.92 12.31
C VAL A 57 -1.83 -23.38 12.10
N ALA A 58 -2.03 -22.06 12.19
CA ALA A 58 -3.33 -21.44 11.93
C ALA A 58 -3.82 -21.73 10.52
N GLU A 59 -2.97 -21.58 9.51
CA GLU A 59 -3.25 -21.91 8.11
C GLU A 59 -3.73 -23.36 7.98
N GLU A 60 -3.00 -24.34 8.54
CA GLU A 60 -3.40 -25.75 8.53
C GLU A 60 -4.79 -25.98 9.17
N ARG A 61 -5.10 -25.28 10.27
CA ARG A 61 -6.41 -25.40 10.95
C ARG A 61 -7.53 -24.76 10.17
N PHE A 62 -7.28 -23.64 9.49
CA PHE A 62 -8.25 -23.03 8.60
C PHE A 62 -8.49 -23.87 7.35
N ALA A 63 -7.45 -24.52 6.80
CA ALA A 63 -7.59 -25.50 5.73
C ALA A 63 -8.45 -26.70 6.15
N GLU A 64 -8.19 -27.25 7.35
CA GLU A 64 -9.01 -28.31 7.96
C GLU A 64 -10.48 -27.89 8.08
N ALA A 65 -10.74 -26.69 8.61
CA ALA A 65 -12.09 -26.14 8.76
C ALA A 65 -12.78 -25.95 7.40
N CYS A 66 -12.06 -25.44 6.40
CA CYS A 66 -12.56 -25.24 5.05
C CYS A 66 -13.07 -26.55 4.43
N ALA A 67 -12.26 -27.61 4.49
CA ALA A 67 -12.64 -28.93 4.00
C ALA A 67 -13.87 -29.49 4.74
N LEU A 68 -13.90 -29.37 6.08
CA LEU A 68 -15.03 -29.87 6.88
C LEU A 68 -16.33 -29.12 6.61
N TYR A 69 -16.29 -27.80 6.39
CA TYR A 69 -17.47 -27.03 6.01
C TYR A 69 -17.95 -27.38 4.60
N ALA A 70 -17.03 -27.59 3.65
CA ALA A 70 -17.36 -28.03 2.31
C ALA A 70 -18.06 -29.40 2.31
N ASP A 71 -17.53 -30.37 3.06
CA ASP A 71 -18.13 -31.71 3.24
C ASP A 71 -19.51 -31.64 3.92
N ALA A 72 -19.71 -30.67 4.81
CA ALA A 72 -20.98 -30.41 5.47
C ALA A 72 -22.00 -29.67 4.58
N GLY A 73 -21.61 -29.24 3.37
CA GLY A 73 -22.46 -28.49 2.46
C GLY A 73 -22.70 -27.03 2.88
N ASP A 74 -21.74 -26.41 3.60
CA ASP A 74 -21.78 -25.01 4.04
C ASP A 74 -20.74 -24.18 3.28
N PRO A 75 -21.02 -23.74 2.04
CA PRO A 75 -20.06 -23.04 1.19
C PRO A 75 -19.66 -21.67 1.72
N ASP A 76 -20.53 -21.00 2.50
CA ASP A 76 -20.23 -19.68 3.06
C ASP A 76 -19.22 -19.78 4.19
N LYS A 77 -19.37 -20.77 5.09
CA LYS A 77 -18.36 -21.03 6.12
C LYS A 77 -17.07 -21.61 5.54
N ALA A 78 -17.15 -22.46 4.51
CA ALA A 78 -15.97 -22.94 3.80
C ALA A 78 -15.16 -21.78 3.21
N ARG A 79 -15.83 -20.84 2.51
CA ARG A 79 -15.22 -19.60 2.00
C ARG A 79 -14.59 -18.75 3.11
N THR A 80 -15.29 -18.61 4.23
CA THR A 80 -14.79 -17.88 5.41
C THR A 80 -13.49 -18.50 5.94
N ALA A 81 -13.47 -19.83 6.08
CA ALA A 81 -12.29 -20.58 6.51
C ALA A 81 -11.14 -20.48 5.50
N ARG A 82 -11.41 -20.61 4.20
CA ARG A 82 -10.42 -20.40 3.14
C ARG A 82 -9.81 -18.99 3.18
N ASN A 83 -10.64 -17.96 3.33
CA ASN A 83 -10.13 -16.58 3.43
C ASN A 83 -9.28 -16.40 4.70
N ALA A 84 -9.60 -17.07 5.81
CA ALA A 84 -8.75 -17.07 7.00
C ALA A 84 -7.41 -17.81 6.76
N MET A 85 -7.43 -18.92 6.02
CA MET A 85 -6.24 -19.64 5.57
C MET A 85 -5.32 -18.74 4.73
N PHE A 86 -5.85 -18.06 3.71
CA PHE A 86 -5.06 -17.13 2.88
C PHE A 86 -4.48 -15.97 3.70
N ARG A 87 -5.23 -15.40 4.65
CA ARG A 87 -4.70 -14.36 5.56
C ARG A 87 -3.56 -14.90 6.42
N ALA A 88 -3.71 -16.10 6.98
CA ALA A 88 -2.64 -16.74 7.75
C ALA A 88 -1.36 -16.90 6.91
N ASN A 89 -1.50 -17.41 5.68
CA ASN A 89 -0.39 -17.54 4.74
C ASN A 89 0.28 -16.18 4.44
N ARG A 90 -0.49 -15.18 4.01
CA ARG A 90 0.00 -13.83 3.69
C ARG A 90 0.72 -13.17 4.87
N THR A 91 0.33 -13.45 6.11
CA THR A 91 0.99 -12.90 7.30
C THR A 91 2.45 -13.36 7.44
N TYR A 92 2.81 -14.57 7.02
CA TYR A 92 4.18 -15.09 7.17
C TYR A 92 4.93 -15.33 5.86
N MET A 93 4.28 -15.38 4.69
CA MET A 93 4.91 -15.81 3.43
C MET A 93 6.14 -14.99 3.02
N GLU A 94 6.16 -13.70 3.35
CA GLU A 94 7.28 -12.79 3.07
C GLU A 94 8.44 -12.95 4.09
N TYR A 95 8.18 -13.62 5.22
CA TYR A 95 9.16 -13.96 6.25
C TYR A 95 9.62 -15.42 6.08
N SER A 96 10.33 -15.69 4.99
CA SER A 96 10.66 -17.06 4.58
C SER A 96 11.99 -17.58 5.12
N LEU A 97 12.77 -16.76 5.84
CA LEU A 97 14.13 -17.11 6.25
C LEU A 97 14.20 -17.40 7.75
N ASP A 98 14.69 -18.58 8.12
CA ASP A 98 15.16 -18.81 9.49
C ASP A 98 16.47 -18.04 9.76
N THR A 99 16.97 -18.07 11.00
CA THR A 99 18.23 -17.40 11.36
C THR A 99 19.40 -17.83 10.47
N ALA A 100 19.57 -19.13 10.22
CA ALA A 100 20.72 -19.63 9.46
C ALA A 100 20.65 -19.20 7.99
N ALA A 101 19.46 -19.20 7.39
CA ALA A 101 19.21 -18.73 6.03
C ALA A 101 19.41 -17.21 5.91
N ALA A 102 18.94 -16.43 6.88
CA ALA A 102 19.15 -14.99 6.92
C ALA A 102 20.64 -14.62 7.04
N GLU A 103 21.39 -15.32 7.89
CA GLU A 103 22.85 -15.15 7.97
C GLU A 103 23.55 -15.51 6.65
N ALA A 104 23.12 -16.58 5.99
CA ALA A 104 23.68 -16.99 4.70
C ALA A 104 23.41 -15.94 3.61
N ALA A 105 22.19 -15.41 3.53
CA ALA A 105 21.81 -14.35 2.60
C ALA A 105 22.65 -13.09 2.79
N LEU A 106 22.89 -12.67 4.04
CA LEU A 106 23.76 -11.52 4.35
C LEU A 106 25.20 -11.75 3.89
N ARG A 107 25.78 -12.94 4.15
CA ARG A 107 27.15 -13.26 3.74
C ARG A 107 27.31 -13.35 2.22
N GLU A 108 26.28 -13.82 1.53
CA GLU A 108 26.25 -13.88 0.07
C GLU A 108 26.19 -12.48 -0.55
N LYS A 109 25.25 -11.66 -0.08
CA LYS A 109 24.98 -10.33 -0.63
C LYS A 109 26.02 -9.29 -0.23
N VAL A 110 26.65 -9.41 0.93
CA VAL A 110 27.58 -8.42 1.50
C VAL A 110 28.95 -9.06 1.77
N PRO A 111 29.83 -9.16 0.75
CA PRO A 111 31.14 -9.78 0.91
C PRO A 111 31.98 -9.12 2.00
N GLY A 112 32.40 -9.89 3.00
CA GLY A 112 33.23 -9.40 4.10
C GLY A 112 32.46 -8.82 5.29
N ILE A 113 31.12 -8.92 5.30
CA ILE A 113 30.32 -8.63 6.51
C ILE A 113 30.81 -9.49 7.69
N THR A 114 30.95 -8.86 8.86
CA THR A 114 31.43 -9.54 10.07
C THR A 114 30.29 -10.25 10.79
N ASP A 115 30.58 -11.33 11.52
CA ASP A 115 29.58 -12.01 12.35
C ASP A 115 28.91 -11.06 13.36
N ALA A 116 29.67 -10.11 13.94
CA ALA A 116 29.13 -9.10 14.84
C ALA A 116 28.11 -8.17 14.15
N ALA A 117 28.38 -7.77 12.90
CA ALA A 117 27.45 -6.94 12.12
C ALA A 117 26.20 -7.72 11.70
N ILE A 118 26.35 -9.02 11.37
CA ILE A 118 25.21 -9.91 11.10
C ILE A 118 24.32 -10.01 12.34
N THR A 119 24.91 -10.33 13.50
CA THR A 119 24.15 -10.45 14.76
C THR A 119 23.42 -9.16 15.11
N ASP A 120 24.12 -8.02 15.09
CA ASP A 120 23.49 -6.72 15.38
C ASP A 120 22.32 -6.42 14.44
N TRP A 121 22.50 -6.65 13.13
CA TRP A 121 21.44 -6.45 12.16
C TRP A 121 20.23 -7.34 12.43
N LEU A 122 20.43 -8.65 12.56
CA LEU A 122 19.34 -9.62 12.76
C LEU A 122 18.64 -9.45 14.12
N GLU A 123 19.34 -8.96 15.14
CA GLU A 123 18.75 -8.72 16.47
C GLU A 123 17.98 -7.40 16.54
N ASN A 124 18.53 -6.32 15.97
CA ASN A 124 18.07 -4.97 16.30
C ASN A 124 17.38 -4.23 15.16
N ARG A 125 17.60 -4.62 13.89
CA ARG A 125 17.15 -3.82 12.74
C ARG A 125 16.41 -4.60 11.65
N ALA A 126 16.71 -5.87 11.48
CA ALA A 126 16.06 -6.70 10.48
C ALA A 126 14.56 -6.85 10.76
N GLN A 127 13.77 -6.74 9.71
CA GLN A 127 12.34 -7.04 9.75
C GLN A 127 12.13 -8.53 10.01
N LYS A 128 11.38 -8.84 11.07
CA LYS A 128 11.15 -10.22 11.52
C LYS A 128 9.80 -10.39 12.21
N ILE A 129 9.34 -11.64 12.24
CA ILE A 129 8.22 -12.09 13.06
C ILE A 129 8.67 -13.27 13.93
N VAL A 130 7.87 -13.60 14.95
CA VAL A 130 7.97 -14.87 15.66
C VAL A 130 6.75 -15.70 15.33
N SER A 131 6.95 -16.90 14.80
CA SER A 131 5.89 -17.85 14.46
C SER A 131 6.28 -19.25 14.93
N GLU A 132 5.41 -19.94 15.66
CA GLU A 132 5.71 -21.25 16.26
C GLU A 132 6.94 -21.25 17.18
N ASN A 133 7.18 -20.13 17.88
CA ASN A 133 8.39 -19.87 18.68
C ASN A 133 9.70 -19.85 17.87
N GLU A 134 9.61 -19.73 16.55
CA GLU A 134 10.74 -19.56 15.64
C GLU A 134 10.77 -18.11 15.14
N THR A 135 11.96 -17.51 15.11
CA THR A 135 12.14 -16.18 14.50
C THR A 135 12.32 -16.34 13.01
N LEU A 136 11.45 -15.68 12.24
CA LEU A 136 11.49 -15.67 10.79
C LEU A 136 11.80 -14.25 10.29
N TYR A 137 12.69 -14.15 9.31
CA TYR A 137 13.20 -12.92 8.74
C TYR A 137 12.62 -12.69 7.35
N PHE A 138 12.42 -11.42 7.03
CA PHE A 138 11.95 -10.97 5.71
C PHE A 138 12.89 -11.45 4.61
N TYR A 139 12.35 -11.86 3.47
CA TYR A 139 13.12 -12.54 2.41
C TYR A 139 14.26 -11.68 1.85
N ASP A 140 14.12 -10.35 1.84
CA ASP A 140 15.17 -9.42 1.37
C ASP A 140 15.98 -8.77 2.51
N VAL A 141 16.13 -9.47 3.63
CA VAL A 141 16.92 -9.02 4.80
C VAL A 141 18.32 -8.48 4.45
N ALA A 142 18.93 -9.00 3.37
CA ALA A 142 20.24 -8.59 2.92
C ALA A 142 20.23 -7.37 1.98
N GLY A 143 19.16 -7.19 1.20
CA GLY A 143 18.92 -5.95 0.44
C GLY A 143 18.66 -4.78 1.39
N ASP A 144 17.80 -4.98 2.39
CA ASP A 144 17.52 -4.01 3.45
C ASP A 144 18.79 -3.58 4.20
N TYR A 145 19.70 -4.53 4.47
CA TYR A 145 21.00 -4.23 5.06
C TYR A 145 21.77 -3.23 4.19
N LEU A 146 21.79 -3.39 2.86
CA LEU A 146 22.52 -2.49 1.98
C LEU A 146 21.92 -1.08 2.00
N TYR A 147 20.60 -0.95 1.95
CA TYR A 147 19.97 0.38 1.99
C TYR A 147 20.30 1.11 3.30
N ALA A 148 20.32 0.39 4.42
CA ALA A 148 20.70 0.94 5.71
C ALA A 148 22.22 1.23 5.86
N HIS A 149 23.04 0.85 4.88
CA HIS A 149 24.49 1.08 4.84
C HIS A 149 24.92 1.63 3.46
N PRO A 150 24.64 2.92 3.16
CA PRO A 150 24.88 3.52 1.84
C PRO A 150 26.31 3.34 1.33
N GLY A 151 27.32 3.34 2.20
CA GLY A 151 28.70 3.08 1.81
C GLY A 151 28.95 1.67 1.26
N GLU A 152 28.24 0.66 1.73
CA GLU A 152 28.29 -0.70 1.14
C GLU A 152 27.46 -0.78 -0.14
N MET A 153 26.28 -0.15 -0.15
CA MET A 153 25.46 -0.04 -1.35
C MET A 153 26.20 0.62 -2.51
N GLN A 154 26.89 1.73 -2.26
CA GLN A 154 27.68 2.46 -3.25
C GLN A 154 28.76 1.57 -3.89
N LYS A 155 29.48 0.77 -3.09
CA LYS A 155 30.49 -0.17 -3.61
C LYS A 155 29.89 -1.21 -4.55
N GLN A 156 28.65 -1.64 -4.30
CA GLN A 156 27.95 -2.56 -5.19
C GLN A 156 27.43 -1.87 -6.45
N ASN A 157 26.97 -0.63 -6.29
CA ASN A 157 26.33 0.15 -7.35
C ASN A 157 27.29 0.85 -8.29
N GLU A 158 28.59 0.93 -7.99
CA GLU A 158 29.64 1.46 -8.88
C GLU A 158 29.59 0.90 -10.32
N ARG A 159 28.90 -0.23 -10.55
CA ARG A 159 28.78 -0.89 -11.85
C ARG A 159 27.36 -1.18 -12.34
N SER A 160 26.31 -0.86 -11.58
CA SER A 160 24.94 -1.31 -11.87
C SER A 160 23.92 -0.19 -12.05
N LEU A 161 24.10 0.98 -11.44
CA LEU A 161 23.16 2.10 -11.57
C LEU A 161 23.75 3.22 -12.42
N ASP A 162 23.16 3.48 -13.59
CA ASP A 162 23.50 4.64 -14.43
C ASP A 162 22.83 5.90 -13.85
N PHE A 163 23.56 6.61 -12.98
CA PHE A 163 23.01 7.82 -12.35
C PHE A 163 22.81 8.96 -13.35
N ASP A 164 23.56 9.00 -14.46
CA ASP A 164 23.34 10.01 -15.50
C ASP A 164 21.99 9.76 -16.20
N TYR A 165 21.64 8.49 -16.43
CA TYR A 165 20.29 8.12 -16.85
C TYR A 165 19.25 8.56 -15.81
N VAL A 166 19.40 8.19 -14.53
CA VAL A 166 18.43 8.55 -13.48
C VAL A 166 18.23 10.07 -13.37
N ALA A 167 19.29 10.87 -13.49
CA ALA A 167 19.25 12.31 -13.29
C ALA A 167 19.01 13.15 -14.55
N ARG A 168 18.82 12.51 -15.70
CA ARG A 168 18.65 13.17 -17.02
C ARG A 168 17.61 14.29 -17.04
N TYR A 169 16.49 14.13 -16.35
CA TYR A 169 15.43 15.15 -16.30
C TYR A 169 15.78 16.28 -15.34
N ALA A 170 16.20 15.94 -14.12
CA ALA A 170 16.63 16.91 -13.12
C ALA A 170 17.75 17.84 -13.63
N TRP A 171 18.61 17.35 -14.53
CA TRP A 171 19.70 18.13 -15.14
C TRP A 171 19.37 18.80 -16.47
N SER A 172 18.21 18.55 -17.07
CA SER A 172 17.88 19.03 -18.42
C SER A 172 17.86 20.55 -18.52
N GLY A 173 17.56 21.25 -17.43
CA GLY A 173 17.47 22.71 -17.36
C GLY A 173 16.35 23.33 -18.21
N ASN A 174 15.52 22.51 -18.84
CA ASN A 174 14.38 22.98 -19.62
C ASN A 174 13.30 23.49 -18.66
N ARG A 175 12.88 24.74 -18.85
CA ARG A 175 11.85 25.41 -18.05
C ARG A 175 10.80 26.00 -18.99
N SER A 176 9.54 26.01 -18.55
CA SER A 176 8.44 26.65 -19.28
C SER A 176 8.27 28.09 -18.83
N GLU A 177 7.81 28.95 -19.73
CA GLU A 177 7.32 30.29 -19.39
C GLU A 177 5.86 30.26 -18.86
N HIS A 178 5.14 29.14 -19.01
CA HIS A 178 3.71 29.00 -18.74
C HIS A 178 3.39 27.73 -17.93
N GLY A 179 3.19 27.89 -16.62
CA GLY A 179 2.73 26.83 -15.72
C GLY A 179 3.76 25.72 -15.42
N PRO A 180 3.44 24.80 -14.50
CA PRO A 180 4.41 23.83 -14.00
C PRO A 180 4.61 22.59 -14.89
N TYR A 181 3.75 22.37 -15.90
CA TYR A 181 3.79 21.14 -16.72
C TYR A 181 4.58 21.35 -18.01
N VAL A 182 5.72 20.66 -18.13
CA VAL A 182 6.71 20.88 -19.19
C VAL A 182 7.21 19.57 -19.78
N ASN A 183 8.04 19.63 -20.83
CA ASN A 183 8.76 18.49 -21.41
C ASN A 183 7.91 17.20 -21.57
N PRO A 184 6.80 17.24 -22.33
CA PRO A 184 5.93 16.08 -22.45
C PRO A 184 6.63 14.90 -23.12
N VAL A 185 6.38 13.71 -22.58
CA VAL A 185 6.78 12.42 -23.17
C VAL A 185 5.51 11.61 -23.43
N ARG A 186 5.29 11.20 -24.68
CA ARG A 186 4.20 10.29 -25.04
C ARG A 186 4.67 8.86 -24.81
N TYR A 187 3.88 8.07 -24.11
CA TYR A 187 4.09 6.64 -23.91
C TYR A 187 2.97 5.84 -24.56
N GLU A 188 3.35 4.70 -25.13
CA GLU A 188 2.43 3.68 -25.64
C GLU A 188 2.89 2.31 -25.16
N GLY A 189 1.97 1.38 -24.98
CA GLY A 189 2.30 0.07 -24.44
C GLY A 189 1.12 -0.86 -24.23
N VAL A 190 1.42 -2.02 -23.63
CA VAL A 190 0.44 -3.09 -23.39
C VAL A 190 0.54 -3.56 -21.95
N GLU A 191 -0.59 -3.56 -21.25
CA GLU A 191 -0.79 -4.27 -19.99
C GLU A 191 -1.32 -5.68 -20.32
N ARG A 192 -0.76 -6.72 -19.69
CA ARG A 192 -1.10 -8.12 -19.96
C ARG A 192 -1.15 -8.93 -18.67
N LEU A 193 -2.27 -9.62 -18.45
CA LEU A 193 -2.42 -10.66 -17.43
C LEU A 193 -2.53 -12.02 -18.14
N GLU A 194 -1.70 -12.99 -17.76
CA GLU A 194 -1.79 -14.35 -18.28
C GLU A 194 -1.74 -15.39 -17.15
N ILE A 195 -2.91 -15.87 -16.72
CA ILE A 195 -3.01 -16.88 -15.66
C ILE A 195 -3.05 -18.28 -16.29
N PRO A 196 -2.14 -19.20 -15.90
CA PRO A 196 -2.15 -20.58 -16.38
C PRO A 196 -3.49 -21.28 -16.11
N PHE A 197 -3.95 -22.11 -17.04
CA PHE A 197 -5.21 -22.83 -16.91
C PHE A 197 -5.29 -23.66 -15.61
N GLU A 198 -4.19 -24.30 -15.23
CA GLU A 198 -4.09 -25.13 -14.03
C GLU A 198 -4.24 -24.36 -12.71
N ALA A 199 -4.06 -23.03 -12.73
CA ALA A 199 -4.23 -22.16 -11.58
C ALA A 199 -5.66 -21.60 -11.48
N LEU A 200 -6.50 -21.80 -12.50
CA LEU A 200 -7.88 -21.34 -12.48
C LEU A 200 -8.77 -22.30 -11.68
N PRO A 201 -9.78 -21.78 -10.96
CA PRO A 201 -10.79 -22.62 -10.33
C PRO A 201 -11.53 -23.47 -11.36
N SER A 202 -12.19 -24.53 -10.92
CA SER A 202 -12.96 -25.42 -11.81
C SER A 202 -14.33 -24.87 -12.20
N THR A 203 -14.87 -23.94 -11.43
CA THR A 203 -16.20 -23.33 -11.60
C THR A 203 -16.20 -21.91 -11.05
N GLY A 204 -17.27 -21.15 -11.30
CA GLY A 204 -17.50 -19.85 -10.68
C GLY A 204 -17.25 -18.68 -11.64
N ILE A 205 -17.22 -17.48 -11.08
CA ILE A 205 -17.02 -16.23 -11.83
C ILE A 205 -15.75 -15.58 -11.33
N LEU A 206 -14.82 -15.30 -12.25
CA LEU A 206 -13.63 -14.49 -12.01
C LEU A 206 -14.04 -13.02 -12.07
N LYS A 207 -13.98 -12.35 -10.91
CA LYS A 207 -14.19 -10.91 -10.77
C LYS A 207 -12.83 -10.23 -10.80
N ILE A 208 -12.56 -9.45 -11.83
CA ILE A 208 -11.22 -8.89 -12.08
C ILE A 208 -11.31 -7.38 -12.19
N TRP A 209 -10.65 -6.66 -11.28
CA TRP A 209 -10.40 -5.22 -11.40
C TRP A 209 -9.03 -5.04 -12.03
N PHE A 210 -9.01 -4.90 -13.36
CA PHE A 210 -7.79 -4.74 -14.14
C PHE A 210 -7.39 -3.26 -14.14
N PRO A 211 -6.18 -2.89 -13.69
CA PRO A 211 -5.78 -1.49 -13.56
C PRO A 211 -5.63 -0.83 -14.94
N LEU A 212 -5.87 0.47 -15.03
CA LEU A 212 -5.71 1.26 -16.25
C LEU A 212 -5.14 2.65 -15.92
N PRO A 213 -4.49 3.33 -16.87
CA PRO A 213 -4.08 4.73 -16.70
C PRO A 213 -5.27 5.66 -16.41
N VAL A 214 -5.02 6.70 -15.60
CA VAL A 214 -6.02 7.73 -15.27
C VAL A 214 -5.55 9.14 -15.65
N GLU A 215 -6.47 9.97 -16.15
CA GLU A 215 -6.22 11.39 -16.46
C GLU A 215 -5.84 12.19 -15.22
N THR A 216 -4.74 12.95 -15.30
CA THR A 216 -4.28 13.91 -14.28
C THR A 216 -3.79 15.19 -14.96
N ASP A 217 -3.47 16.22 -14.17
CA ASP A 217 -2.88 17.44 -14.74
C ASP A 217 -1.49 17.18 -15.37
N ALA A 218 -0.76 16.16 -14.90
CA ALA A 218 0.56 15.76 -15.41
C ALA A 218 0.50 14.57 -16.38
N GLN A 219 -0.59 13.79 -16.43
CA GLN A 219 -0.78 12.66 -17.34
C GLN A 219 -2.05 12.88 -18.16
N ARG A 220 -1.89 13.22 -19.44
CA ARG A 220 -2.98 13.65 -20.33
C ARG A 220 -3.10 12.78 -21.56
N ASN A 221 -4.22 12.91 -22.27
CA ASN A 221 -4.49 12.17 -23.51
C ASN A 221 -4.45 10.66 -23.28
N VAL A 222 -4.99 10.22 -22.16
CA VAL A 222 -5.09 8.81 -21.79
C VAL A 222 -6.04 8.10 -22.75
N THR A 223 -5.56 7.03 -23.36
CA THR A 223 -6.33 6.17 -24.25
C THR A 223 -6.15 4.72 -23.85
N VAL A 224 -7.25 3.98 -23.84
CA VAL A 224 -7.30 2.54 -23.62
C VAL A 224 -8.05 1.92 -24.79
N THR A 225 -7.42 0.99 -25.48
CA THR A 225 -7.95 0.32 -26.68
C THR A 225 -7.67 -1.17 -26.65
N ASN A 226 -8.26 -1.93 -27.58
CA ASN A 226 -8.02 -3.36 -27.75
C ASN A 226 -8.15 -4.19 -26.45
N LEU A 227 -9.10 -3.82 -25.59
CA LEU A 227 -9.44 -4.60 -24.40
C LEU A 227 -9.88 -6.01 -24.80
N SER A 228 -9.14 -7.00 -24.34
CA SER A 228 -9.46 -8.42 -24.47
C SER A 228 -10.81 -8.75 -23.84
N CYS A 229 -11.45 -9.84 -24.28
CA CYS A 229 -12.66 -10.36 -23.63
C CYS A 229 -13.78 -9.30 -23.42
N PRO A 230 -14.09 -8.45 -24.42
CA PRO A 230 -14.99 -7.32 -24.23
C PRO A 230 -16.42 -7.72 -23.84
N ASP A 231 -16.84 -8.93 -24.22
CA ASP A 231 -18.15 -9.48 -23.87
C ASP A 231 -18.33 -9.75 -22.36
N PHE A 232 -17.23 -9.75 -21.59
CA PHE A 232 -17.22 -9.96 -20.14
C PHE A 232 -16.90 -8.69 -19.33
N ILE A 233 -16.82 -7.53 -19.97
CA ILE A 233 -16.66 -6.24 -19.27
C ILE A 233 -18.00 -5.88 -18.62
N SER A 234 -18.02 -5.85 -17.29
CA SER A 234 -19.20 -5.50 -16.50
C SER A 234 -19.23 -4.01 -16.13
N ALA A 235 -18.08 -3.34 -16.01
CA ALA A 235 -17.99 -1.88 -15.81
C ALA A 235 -16.67 -1.30 -16.33
N GLY A 236 -16.68 -0.02 -16.70
CA GLY A 236 -15.53 0.69 -17.26
C GLY A 236 -15.42 0.57 -18.79
N PRO A 237 -14.24 0.86 -19.39
CA PRO A 237 -13.03 1.31 -18.71
C PRO A 237 -13.20 2.69 -18.06
N VAL A 238 -12.68 2.84 -16.86
CA VAL A 238 -12.59 4.10 -16.13
C VAL A 238 -11.19 4.65 -16.34
N THR A 239 -11.07 5.77 -17.05
CA THR A 239 -9.80 6.49 -17.27
C THR A 239 -9.83 7.89 -16.67
N THR A 240 -10.90 8.21 -15.94
CA THR A 240 -11.09 9.49 -15.23
C THR A 240 -11.57 9.20 -13.82
N GLY A 241 -11.12 9.97 -12.84
CA GLY A 241 -11.50 9.80 -11.44
C GLY A 241 -10.29 9.63 -10.52
N PRO A 242 -10.46 9.02 -9.33
CA PRO A 242 -9.38 8.82 -8.36
C PRO A 242 -8.52 7.59 -8.68
N ILE A 243 -9.00 6.65 -9.50
CA ILE A 243 -8.31 5.44 -9.94
C ILE A 243 -8.82 5.01 -11.32
N GLY A 244 -7.93 4.49 -12.17
CA GLY A 244 -8.27 3.91 -13.46
C GLY A 244 -8.31 2.38 -13.40
N TYR A 245 -9.35 1.79 -13.99
CA TYR A 245 -9.54 0.34 -14.06
C TYR A 245 -10.65 -0.04 -15.05
N VAL A 246 -10.72 -1.32 -15.42
CA VAL A 246 -11.87 -1.96 -16.03
C VAL A 246 -12.25 -3.19 -15.20
N TYR A 247 -13.55 -3.43 -15.04
CA TYR A 247 -14.07 -4.54 -14.25
C TYR A 247 -14.64 -5.63 -15.16
N TYR A 248 -14.12 -6.84 -15.02
CA TYR A 248 -14.59 -8.03 -15.72
C TYR A 248 -15.33 -8.99 -14.78
N GLU A 249 -16.34 -9.65 -15.32
CA GLU A 249 -16.95 -10.85 -14.73
C GLU A 249 -16.89 -11.99 -15.76
N ILE A 250 -15.91 -12.87 -15.60
CA ILE A 250 -15.64 -13.95 -16.57
C ILE A 250 -16.06 -15.28 -15.94
N PRO A 251 -17.09 -15.96 -16.46
CA PRO A 251 -17.38 -17.33 -16.08
C PRO A 251 -16.18 -18.23 -16.42
N VAL A 252 -15.72 -19.01 -15.45
CA VAL A 252 -14.56 -19.90 -15.62
C VAL A 252 -14.73 -20.83 -16.82
N GLU A 253 -15.94 -21.34 -17.04
CA GLU A 253 -16.30 -22.22 -18.15
C GLU A 253 -16.17 -21.56 -19.53
N ALA A 254 -16.08 -20.23 -19.60
CA ALA A 254 -15.84 -19.51 -20.84
C ALA A 254 -14.35 -19.41 -21.20
N VAL A 255 -13.46 -19.74 -20.26
CA VAL A 255 -12.00 -19.70 -20.46
C VAL A 255 -11.53 -21.04 -21.05
N ASN A 256 -10.97 -20.98 -22.26
CA ASN A 256 -10.40 -22.14 -22.94
C ASN A 256 -8.87 -22.09 -22.91
N GLY A 257 -8.24 -22.76 -21.94
CA GLY A 257 -6.79 -22.69 -21.70
C GLY A 257 -6.43 -21.58 -20.73
N ASN A 258 -5.29 -20.92 -20.90
CA ASN A 258 -4.88 -19.82 -20.03
C ASN A 258 -5.88 -18.67 -20.11
N LEU A 259 -6.16 -18.02 -18.97
CA LEU A 259 -6.85 -16.73 -18.99
C LEU A 259 -5.86 -15.68 -19.46
N VAL A 260 -6.15 -15.03 -20.59
CA VAL A 260 -5.35 -13.94 -21.12
C VAL A 260 -6.20 -12.68 -21.19
N LEU A 261 -5.83 -11.67 -20.41
CA LEU A 261 -6.35 -10.32 -20.53
C LEU A 261 -5.28 -9.35 -20.99
N SER A 262 -5.65 -8.39 -21.84
CA SER A 262 -4.75 -7.35 -22.32
C SER A 262 -5.48 -6.03 -22.58
N ALA A 263 -4.75 -4.93 -22.42
CA ALA A 263 -5.18 -3.58 -22.77
C ALA A 263 -4.04 -2.83 -23.47
N ASP A 264 -4.32 -2.23 -24.61
CA ASP A 264 -3.38 -1.30 -25.25
C ASP A 264 -3.60 0.09 -24.63
N ILE A 265 -2.55 0.65 -24.04
CA ILE A 265 -2.61 1.91 -23.30
C ILE A 265 -1.69 2.94 -23.94
N ALA A 266 -2.09 4.21 -23.87
CA ALA A 266 -1.21 5.30 -24.22
C ALA A 266 -1.59 6.60 -23.49
N PHE A 267 -0.59 7.42 -23.18
CA PHE A 267 -0.76 8.66 -22.41
C PHE A 267 0.44 9.60 -22.64
N THR A 268 0.26 10.88 -22.36
CA THR A 268 1.33 11.88 -22.38
C THR A 268 1.63 12.31 -20.96
N SER A 269 2.83 12.00 -20.47
CA SER A 269 3.30 12.42 -19.15
C SER A 269 4.15 13.69 -19.25
N TYR A 270 3.92 14.63 -18.35
CA TYR A 270 4.60 15.91 -18.28
C TYR A 270 5.52 15.95 -17.06
N GLU A 271 6.70 16.53 -17.25
CA GLU A 271 7.56 16.94 -16.14
C GLU A 271 6.84 18.03 -15.36
N GLN A 272 6.92 17.97 -14.04
CA GLN A 272 6.29 18.91 -13.14
C GLN A 272 7.38 19.75 -12.48
N ILE A 273 7.38 21.05 -12.71
CA ILE A 273 8.38 21.99 -12.18
C ILE A 273 7.68 23.12 -11.42
N PHE A 274 7.80 23.09 -10.10
CA PHE A 274 7.22 24.06 -9.17
C PHE A 274 8.32 24.92 -8.50
N GLU A 275 9.21 25.52 -9.30
CA GLU A 275 10.34 26.32 -8.78
C GLU A 275 9.94 27.73 -8.29
N ASP A 276 8.82 28.27 -8.78
CA ASP A 276 8.37 29.65 -8.47
C ASP A 276 7.27 29.70 -7.40
N ILE A 277 7.18 28.69 -6.51
CA ILE A 277 6.27 28.76 -5.37
C ILE A 277 6.74 29.90 -4.45
N ASN A 278 5.99 31.00 -4.44
CA ASN A 278 6.15 32.06 -3.44
C ASN A 278 5.29 31.70 -2.21
N PRO A 279 5.91 31.39 -1.05
CA PRO A 279 5.19 31.06 0.18
C PRO A 279 4.19 32.13 0.61
N GLU A 280 4.52 33.42 0.42
CA GLU A 280 3.66 34.55 0.80
C GLU A 280 2.38 34.65 -0.02
N LYS A 281 2.31 33.95 -1.16
CA LYS A 281 1.14 33.92 -2.05
C LYS A 281 0.33 32.65 -1.93
N VAL A 282 0.74 31.70 -1.08
CA VAL A 282 -0.07 30.51 -0.80
C VAL A 282 -1.35 30.97 -0.11
N GLY A 283 -2.49 30.67 -0.72
CA GLY A 283 -3.79 31.08 -0.19
C GLY A 283 -4.22 30.27 1.03
N GLU A 284 -5.31 30.72 1.65
CA GLU A 284 -5.96 29.99 2.75
C GLU A 284 -6.73 28.77 2.22
N TYR A 285 -6.79 27.70 3.02
CA TYR A 285 -7.63 26.55 2.71
C TYR A 285 -9.10 26.83 3.00
N ASP A 286 -9.98 26.42 2.08
CA ASP A 286 -11.39 26.22 2.42
C ASP A 286 -11.52 24.88 3.14
N THR A 287 -11.55 24.92 4.48
CA THR A 287 -11.61 23.71 5.32
C THR A 287 -12.97 22.99 5.26
N SER A 288 -13.95 23.57 4.56
CA SER A 288 -15.24 22.93 4.27
C SER A 288 -15.27 22.23 2.91
N ASP A 289 -14.25 22.41 2.08
CA ASP A 289 -14.12 21.76 0.78
C ASP A 289 -14.05 20.22 0.94
N PRO A 290 -14.83 19.43 0.19
CA PRO A 290 -14.77 17.97 0.25
C PRO A 290 -13.39 17.39 -0.08
N GLY A 291 -12.63 18.05 -0.96
CA GLY A 291 -11.25 17.68 -1.28
C GLY A 291 -10.32 17.92 -0.10
N TYR A 292 -10.42 19.08 0.56
CA TYR A 292 -9.69 19.34 1.80
C TYR A 292 -9.98 18.26 2.85
N LEU A 293 -11.27 18.02 3.16
CA LEU A 293 -11.68 17.03 4.16
C LEU A 293 -11.21 15.61 3.82
N LEU A 294 -11.27 15.22 2.54
CA LEU A 294 -10.78 13.92 2.08
C LEU A 294 -9.28 13.79 2.26
N TYR A 295 -8.52 14.80 1.86
CA TYR A 295 -7.08 14.74 1.82
C TYR A 295 -6.40 15.20 3.11
N THR A 296 -7.15 15.49 4.18
CA THR A 296 -6.64 15.71 5.54
C THR A 296 -7.13 14.68 6.57
N LYS A 297 -7.96 13.70 6.17
CA LYS A 297 -8.44 12.65 7.09
C LYS A 297 -7.49 11.46 7.18
N SER A 298 -7.64 10.69 8.25
CA SER A 298 -7.03 9.35 8.38
C SER A 298 -7.74 8.35 7.48
N GLU A 299 -6.96 7.49 6.82
CA GLU A 299 -7.44 6.42 5.95
C GLU A 299 -6.74 5.09 6.29
N ARG A 300 -6.98 4.05 5.49
CA ARG A 300 -6.55 2.67 5.76
C ARG A 300 -5.03 2.51 5.73
N ASN A 301 -4.36 3.19 4.80
CA ASN A 301 -2.91 3.11 4.63
C ASN A 301 -2.18 4.43 4.96
N ILE A 302 -2.92 5.53 5.13
CA ILE A 302 -2.43 6.82 5.63
C ILE A 302 -3.11 7.10 6.98
N GLU A 303 -2.52 6.58 8.04
CA GLU A 303 -3.05 6.68 9.40
C GLU A 303 -2.50 7.92 10.13
N LEU A 304 -3.40 8.65 10.81
CA LEU A 304 -3.05 9.81 11.63
C LEU A 304 -3.17 9.44 13.11
N THR A 305 -2.03 9.29 13.77
CA THR A 305 -1.96 9.09 15.22
C THR A 305 -1.50 10.35 15.94
N ASP A 306 -1.67 10.40 17.27
CA ASP A 306 -1.14 11.50 18.08
C ASP A 306 0.39 11.58 17.99
N ALA A 307 1.08 10.43 17.92
CA ALA A 307 2.53 10.38 17.75
C ALA A 307 2.99 10.95 16.39
N VAL A 308 2.27 10.65 15.30
CA VAL A 308 2.52 11.26 13.98
C VAL A 308 2.34 12.79 14.05
N ARG A 309 1.27 13.26 14.71
CA ARG A 309 1.04 14.71 14.89
C ARG A 309 2.14 15.38 15.72
N GLU A 310 2.54 14.77 16.82
CA GLU A 310 3.63 15.28 17.67
C GLU A 310 4.95 15.35 16.91
N LYS A 311 5.27 14.31 16.12
CA LYS A 311 6.44 14.30 15.25
C LYS A 311 6.37 15.39 14.19
N ALA A 312 5.23 15.58 13.53
CA ALA A 312 5.04 16.64 12.54
C ALA A 312 5.26 18.02 13.16
N LEU A 313 4.69 18.29 14.34
CA LEU A 313 4.90 19.54 15.09
C LEU A 313 6.36 19.74 15.51
N LEU A 314 7.06 18.67 15.90
CA LEU A 314 8.49 18.73 16.20
C LEU A 314 9.33 19.11 14.98
N ILE A 315 9.01 18.53 13.82
CA ILE A 315 9.71 18.81 12.55
C ILE A 315 9.53 20.27 12.16
N VAL A 316 8.29 20.78 12.14
CA VAL A 316 7.99 22.12 11.60
C VAL A 316 8.18 23.26 12.61
N GLY A 317 8.18 22.97 13.90
CA GLY A 317 8.35 23.97 14.95
C GLY A 317 7.27 25.06 14.89
N ASN A 318 7.68 26.31 14.65
CA ASN A 318 6.78 27.47 14.54
C ASN A 318 6.44 27.85 13.10
N GLU A 319 6.88 27.09 12.10
CA GLU A 319 6.53 27.36 10.71
C GLU A 319 5.03 27.13 10.52
N THR A 320 4.38 28.04 9.79
CA THR A 320 2.92 28.03 9.53
C THR A 320 2.59 28.00 8.05
N ASN A 321 3.57 28.26 7.17
CA ASN A 321 3.38 28.18 5.74
C ASN A 321 3.36 26.71 5.28
N PRO A 322 2.28 26.24 4.65
CA PRO A 322 2.13 24.81 4.33
C PRO A 322 3.17 24.31 3.32
N HIS A 323 3.66 25.16 2.41
CA HIS A 323 4.74 24.76 1.50
C HIS A 323 6.05 24.53 2.27
N LEU A 324 6.44 25.47 3.13
CA LEU A 324 7.66 25.34 3.93
C LEU A 324 7.57 24.16 4.90
N GLN A 325 6.41 23.96 5.54
CA GLN A 325 6.15 22.78 6.36
C GLN A 325 6.34 21.47 5.57
N ALA A 326 5.78 21.37 4.36
CA ALA A 326 5.95 20.21 3.49
C ALA A 326 7.43 19.99 3.09
N GLN A 327 8.17 21.05 2.77
CA GLN A 327 9.62 20.96 2.48
C GLN A 327 10.44 20.47 3.68
N MET A 328 10.11 20.92 4.90
CA MET A 328 10.75 20.45 6.13
C MET A 328 10.46 18.98 6.40
N ILE A 329 9.22 18.53 6.18
CA ILE A 329 8.82 17.12 6.30
C ILE A 329 9.56 16.26 5.27
N TYR A 330 9.57 16.68 4.00
CA TYR A 330 10.31 16.02 2.93
C TYR A 330 11.79 15.83 3.32
N ARG A 331 12.44 16.92 3.73
CA ARG A 331 13.85 16.91 4.15
C ARG A 331 14.08 15.95 5.31
N HIS A 332 13.20 15.97 6.30
CA HIS A 332 13.29 15.07 7.43
C HIS A 332 13.24 13.60 7.01
N ILE A 333 12.29 13.23 6.14
CA ILE A 333 12.14 11.85 5.68
C ILE A 333 13.41 11.35 4.99
N ILE A 334 13.92 12.10 4.00
CA ILE A 334 15.12 11.68 3.25
C ILE A 334 16.42 11.71 4.07
N GLU A 335 16.41 12.30 5.27
CA GLU A 335 17.57 12.37 6.16
C GLU A 335 17.51 11.34 7.30
N THR A 336 16.31 10.89 7.70
CA THR A 336 16.15 10.06 8.90
C THR A 336 15.45 8.73 8.67
N TYR A 337 14.78 8.53 7.53
CA TYR A 337 14.06 7.29 7.20
C TYR A 337 14.63 6.65 5.94
N PRO A 338 15.69 5.82 6.04
CA PRO A 338 16.29 5.17 4.88
C PRO A 338 15.29 4.26 4.16
N TYR A 339 15.54 4.08 2.87
CA TYR A 339 14.84 3.12 2.05
C TYR A 339 15.00 1.71 2.62
N SER A 340 13.97 0.88 2.53
CA SER A 340 14.00 -0.54 2.87
C SER A 340 12.79 -1.18 2.22
N HIS A 341 12.90 -2.40 1.67
CA HIS A 341 11.72 -3.09 1.16
C HIS A 341 10.74 -3.41 2.29
N VAL A 342 9.45 -3.48 2.00
CA VAL A 342 8.41 -3.63 3.01
C VAL A 342 7.63 -4.94 2.79
N PRO A 343 7.29 -5.69 3.86
CA PRO A 343 6.45 -6.89 3.80
C PRO A 343 4.97 -6.50 3.68
N HIS A 344 4.65 -5.87 2.56
CA HIS A 344 3.34 -5.33 2.24
C HIS A 344 2.21 -6.37 2.38
N GLY A 345 2.44 -7.60 1.92
CA GLY A 345 1.47 -8.69 2.04
C GLY A 345 1.11 -9.00 3.50
N SER A 346 2.12 -9.05 4.36
CA SER A 346 1.97 -9.27 5.80
C SER A 346 1.26 -8.11 6.49
N LEU A 347 1.64 -6.86 6.16
CA LEU A 347 1.01 -5.68 6.77
C LEU A 347 -0.49 -5.60 6.47
N ASP A 348 -0.88 -5.96 5.24
CA ASP A 348 -2.28 -5.99 4.80
C ASP A 348 -3.10 -7.11 5.44
N ALA A 349 -2.48 -8.27 5.68
CA ALA A 349 -3.12 -9.48 6.19
C ALA A 349 -3.25 -9.55 7.72
N ARG A 350 -2.41 -8.83 8.46
CA ARG A 350 -2.42 -8.81 9.94
C ARG A 350 -3.76 -8.32 10.50
N GLU A 351 -4.10 -8.83 11.68
CA GLU A 351 -5.27 -8.40 12.45
C GLU A 351 -4.87 -8.07 13.90
N PRO A 352 -5.01 -6.81 14.37
CA PRO A 352 -5.48 -5.66 13.58
C PRO A 352 -4.52 -5.30 12.44
N LYS A 353 -5.07 -4.78 11.33
CA LYS A 353 -4.30 -4.27 10.19
C LYS A 353 -3.27 -3.24 10.64
N VAL A 354 -2.07 -3.30 10.07
CA VAL A 354 -1.05 -2.25 10.20
C VAL A 354 -1.13 -1.32 8.97
N ALA A 355 -1.20 0.00 9.19
CA ALA A 355 -1.11 0.98 8.11
C ALA A 355 0.33 1.11 7.60
N GLU A 356 0.50 1.30 6.30
CA GLU A 356 1.81 1.50 5.66
C GLU A 356 2.56 2.70 6.26
N SER A 357 1.85 3.82 6.48
CA SER A 357 2.42 4.99 7.18
C SER A 357 2.85 4.68 8.62
N THR A 358 2.12 3.82 9.31
CA THR A 358 2.40 3.43 10.71
C THR A 358 3.59 2.50 10.78
N HIS A 359 3.69 1.53 9.86
CA HIS A 359 4.85 0.65 9.77
C HIS A 359 6.14 1.46 9.64
N MET A 360 6.21 2.40 8.69
CA MET A 360 7.41 3.22 8.52
C MET A 360 7.65 4.15 9.70
N PHE A 361 6.60 4.73 10.30
CA PHE A 361 6.76 5.57 11.49
C PHE A 361 7.36 4.81 12.67
N GLU A 362 6.99 3.54 12.86
CA GLU A 362 7.42 2.71 13.98
C GLU A 362 8.78 2.01 13.75
N THR A 363 9.14 1.75 12.49
CA THR A 363 10.37 1.04 12.13
C THR A 363 11.51 1.96 11.70
N ASP A 364 11.22 3.26 11.50
CA ASP A 364 12.13 4.27 11.00
C ASP A 364 12.73 3.95 9.61
N HIS A 365 12.11 3.08 8.81
CA HIS A 365 12.54 2.76 7.45
C HIS A 365 11.34 2.35 6.57
N GLY A 366 11.51 2.33 5.25
CA GLY A 366 10.49 1.80 4.35
C GLY A 366 10.73 2.13 2.89
N ASP A 367 9.85 1.68 2.00
CA ASP A 367 10.00 1.83 0.56
C ASP A 367 9.17 2.99 -0.01
N CYS A 368 9.07 3.06 -1.34
CA CYS A 368 8.33 4.12 -2.02
C CYS A 368 6.88 4.27 -1.56
N GLY A 369 6.22 3.15 -1.24
CA GLY A 369 4.85 3.16 -0.75
C GLY A 369 4.78 3.80 0.63
N THR A 370 5.51 3.24 1.59
CA THR A 370 5.43 3.71 2.97
C THR A 370 6.02 5.12 3.14
N GLN A 371 7.12 5.45 2.45
CA GLN A 371 7.71 6.80 2.43
C GLN A 371 6.71 7.86 1.96
N SER A 372 6.00 7.58 0.87
CA SER A 372 4.97 8.49 0.36
C SER A 372 3.78 8.63 1.31
N MET A 373 3.37 7.54 1.96
CA MET A 373 2.24 7.52 2.89
C MET A 373 2.56 8.17 4.23
N LEU A 374 3.79 8.03 4.75
CA LEU A 374 4.24 8.76 5.93
C LEU A 374 4.36 10.26 5.67
N PHE A 375 4.92 10.66 4.52
CA PHE A 375 4.93 12.07 4.10
C PHE A 375 3.51 12.64 4.12
N ALA A 376 2.56 11.93 3.51
CA ALA A 376 1.17 12.34 3.50
C ALA A 376 0.60 12.39 4.94
N ALA A 377 0.82 11.38 5.78
CA ALA A 377 0.33 11.35 7.15
C ALA A 377 0.81 12.54 7.99
N LEU A 378 2.11 12.89 7.89
CA LEU A 378 2.70 14.05 8.56
C LEU A 378 2.06 15.35 8.08
N CYS A 379 1.93 15.54 6.76
CA CYS A 379 1.26 16.72 6.18
C CYS A 379 -0.20 16.83 6.63
N ARG A 380 -0.97 15.73 6.51
CA ARG A 380 -2.38 15.67 6.91
C ARG A 380 -2.58 16.01 8.38
N SER A 381 -1.67 15.56 9.25
CA SER A 381 -1.72 15.85 10.69
C SER A 381 -1.60 17.34 11.03
N LEU A 382 -1.02 18.14 10.13
CA LEU A 382 -0.90 19.60 10.21
C LEU A 382 -2.01 20.35 9.47
N GLY A 383 -2.98 19.65 8.87
CA GLY A 383 -4.04 20.26 8.06
C GLY A 383 -3.61 20.62 6.63
N ILE A 384 -2.50 20.04 6.14
CA ILE A 384 -2.06 20.19 4.74
C ILE A 384 -2.68 19.03 3.94
N PRO A 385 -3.53 19.28 2.93
CA PRO A 385 -4.07 18.21 2.12
C PRO A 385 -2.96 17.50 1.36
N ALA A 386 -2.82 16.18 1.53
CA ALA A 386 -1.77 15.38 0.92
C ALA A 386 -2.29 14.01 0.47
N ARG A 387 -1.66 13.41 -0.52
CA ARG A 387 -2.01 12.08 -1.05
C ARG A 387 -0.78 11.31 -1.48
N ALA A 388 -0.87 9.98 -1.41
CA ALA A 388 0.10 9.07 -2.03
C ALA A 388 -0.47 8.59 -3.37
N VAL A 389 0.21 8.94 -4.45
CA VAL A 389 -0.12 8.56 -5.83
C VAL A 389 0.63 7.27 -6.15
N GLY A 390 0.04 6.39 -6.95
CA GLY A 390 0.72 5.18 -7.38
C GLY A 390 0.44 4.77 -8.83
N GLY A 391 1.42 4.07 -9.38
CA GLY A 391 1.44 3.52 -10.72
C GLY A 391 2.83 3.00 -11.05
N TYR A 392 3.41 3.41 -12.18
CA TYR A 392 4.73 2.93 -12.60
C TYR A 392 5.72 4.07 -12.83
N GLN A 393 7.01 3.77 -12.76
CA GLN A 393 8.10 4.65 -13.16
C GLN A 393 9.01 3.99 -14.20
N MET A 394 9.60 4.81 -15.06
CA MET A 394 10.61 4.44 -16.07
C MET A 394 11.89 5.28 -15.87
N LEU A 395 12.12 5.72 -14.62
CA LEU A 395 13.21 6.60 -14.26
C LEU A 395 14.49 5.84 -13.91
N LEU A 396 14.37 4.78 -13.10
CA LEU A 396 15.50 3.95 -12.63
C LEU A 396 15.90 2.84 -13.61
N SER A 397 15.00 2.49 -14.54
CA SER A 397 15.19 1.47 -15.58
C SER A 397 14.38 1.86 -16.81
N GLU A 398 14.68 1.27 -17.96
CA GLU A 398 13.82 1.34 -19.16
C GLU A 398 12.55 0.50 -18.97
N THR A 399 12.63 -0.58 -18.20
CA THR A 399 11.46 -1.40 -17.85
C THR A 399 10.62 -0.70 -16.77
N PRO A 400 9.29 -0.61 -16.95
CA PRO A 400 8.42 -0.03 -15.93
C PRO A 400 8.49 -0.80 -14.60
N GLY A 401 8.74 -0.09 -13.51
CA GLY A 401 8.67 -0.62 -12.14
C GLY A 401 7.54 0.03 -11.36
N THR A 402 6.87 -0.72 -10.48
CA THR A 402 5.86 -0.16 -9.59
C THR A 402 6.48 0.91 -8.72
N HIS A 403 5.77 2.03 -8.53
CA HIS A 403 6.25 3.14 -7.73
C HIS A 403 5.13 3.98 -7.15
N PHE A 404 5.43 4.60 -6.02
CA PHE A 404 4.58 5.55 -5.33
C PHE A 404 5.34 6.85 -5.10
N TRP A 405 4.64 7.96 -5.14
CA TRP A 405 5.16 9.27 -4.76
C TRP A 405 4.07 10.04 -4.01
N ALA A 406 4.45 11.15 -3.39
CA ALA A 406 3.51 11.97 -2.66
C ALA A 406 3.21 13.28 -3.38
N GLU A 407 2.02 13.81 -3.15
CA GLU A 407 1.62 15.14 -3.57
C GLU A 407 0.95 15.87 -2.41
N TYR A 408 1.17 17.17 -2.31
CA TYR A 408 0.49 18.04 -1.35
C TYR A 408 -0.15 19.22 -2.08
N TYR A 409 -1.34 19.63 -1.63
CA TYR A 409 -2.11 20.68 -2.30
C TYR A 409 -1.82 22.05 -1.70
N LEU A 410 -1.56 23.04 -2.54
CA LEU A 410 -1.40 24.44 -2.14
C LEU A 410 -2.43 25.32 -2.85
N PRO A 411 -3.24 26.13 -2.12
CA PRO A 411 -4.18 27.05 -2.74
C PRO A 411 -3.46 28.06 -3.63
N GLY A 412 -3.87 28.13 -4.89
CA GLY A 412 -3.25 28.98 -5.92
C GLY A 412 -2.17 28.31 -6.77
N TYR A 413 -1.67 27.14 -6.36
CA TYR A 413 -0.65 26.38 -7.12
C TYR A 413 -1.14 25.00 -7.57
N GLY A 414 -2.00 24.34 -6.79
CA GLY A 414 -2.50 22.99 -7.11
C GLY A 414 -1.74 21.90 -6.35
N TRP A 415 -1.71 20.69 -6.92
CA TRP A 415 -0.98 19.54 -6.37
C TRP A 415 0.51 19.65 -6.72
N VAL A 416 1.33 19.82 -5.69
CA VAL A 416 2.79 19.87 -5.80
C VAL A 416 3.35 18.48 -5.49
N PRO A 417 4.12 17.87 -6.40
CA PRO A 417 4.69 16.54 -6.17
C PRO A 417 5.95 16.58 -5.31
N ASN A 418 6.27 15.46 -4.69
CA ASN A 418 7.60 15.13 -4.20
C ASN A 418 7.85 13.63 -4.30
N ASP A 419 9.12 13.25 -4.46
CA ASP A 419 9.52 11.85 -4.53
C ASP A 419 10.76 11.60 -3.66
N VAL A 420 10.50 11.29 -2.40
CA VAL A 420 11.48 10.96 -1.36
C VAL A 420 12.37 9.78 -1.76
N THR A 421 11.82 8.73 -2.38
CA THR A 421 12.58 7.54 -2.79
C THR A 421 13.55 7.87 -3.89
N VAL A 422 13.08 8.56 -4.94
CA VAL A 422 13.94 8.91 -6.05
C VAL A 422 15.03 9.86 -5.57
N ALA A 423 14.73 10.82 -4.70
CA ALA A 423 15.75 11.69 -4.09
C ALA A 423 16.84 10.89 -3.36
N GLU A 424 16.46 9.84 -2.65
CA GLU A 424 17.39 8.95 -1.94
C GLU A 424 18.27 8.13 -2.90
N ALA A 425 17.86 7.91 -4.15
CA ALA A 425 18.69 7.21 -5.15
C ALA A 425 20.07 7.86 -5.36
N ALA A 426 20.20 9.16 -5.08
CA ALA A 426 21.49 9.83 -5.06
C ALA A 426 22.45 9.21 -4.02
N ASP A 427 21.96 8.78 -2.86
CA ASP A 427 22.73 8.17 -1.75
C ASP A 427 23.25 6.78 -2.05
N TRP A 428 22.66 6.12 -3.04
CA TRP A 428 23.07 4.78 -3.45
C TRP A 428 24.28 4.80 -4.39
N VAL A 429 24.78 5.98 -4.78
CA VAL A 429 25.91 6.16 -5.71
C VAL A 429 26.95 7.18 -5.21
N VAL A 430 28.17 7.03 -5.73
CA VAL A 430 29.28 7.96 -5.45
C VAL A 430 29.22 9.13 -6.43
N ILE A 431 28.69 10.27 -5.96
CA ILE A 431 28.62 11.53 -6.71
C ILE A 431 29.06 12.72 -5.83
N PRO A 432 29.51 13.84 -6.43
CA PRO A 432 29.83 15.07 -5.70
C PRO A 432 28.64 15.56 -4.87
N GLU A 433 28.91 16.07 -3.66
CA GLU A 433 27.88 16.52 -2.72
C GLU A 433 26.96 17.60 -3.30
N GLU A 434 27.52 18.53 -4.09
CA GLU A 434 26.75 19.57 -4.76
C GLU A 434 25.71 18.98 -5.73
N LYS A 435 26.06 17.91 -6.46
CA LYS A 435 25.13 17.21 -7.35
C LYS A 435 24.08 16.43 -6.57
N ARG A 436 24.49 15.78 -5.48
CA ARG A 436 23.60 15.05 -4.57
C ARG A 436 22.53 15.97 -3.99
N SER A 437 22.96 17.10 -3.42
CA SER A 437 22.06 18.11 -2.86
C SER A 437 21.10 18.65 -3.91
N ALA A 438 21.61 19.07 -5.07
CA ALA A 438 20.76 19.62 -6.14
C ALA A 438 19.73 18.61 -6.66
N PHE A 439 20.11 17.33 -6.77
CA PHE A 439 19.19 16.27 -7.19
C PHE A 439 18.09 16.01 -6.15
N LYS A 440 18.46 15.98 -4.85
CA LYS A 440 17.48 15.88 -3.76
C LYS A 440 16.56 17.10 -3.69
N ASP A 441 17.08 18.29 -3.94
CA ASP A 441 16.30 19.53 -3.94
C ASP A 441 15.28 19.54 -5.09
N TYR A 442 15.64 19.01 -6.25
CA TYR A 442 14.74 18.88 -7.38
C TYR A 442 13.47 18.09 -7.02
N TYR A 443 13.60 16.90 -6.43
CA TYR A 443 12.46 16.04 -6.08
C TYR A 443 11.66 16.49 -4.84
N ALA A 444 12.00 17.63 -4.24
CA ALA A 444 11.25 18.19 -3.12
C ALA A 444 9.94 18.87 -3.56
N ALA A 445 9.88 19.36 -4.81
CA ALA A 445 8.71 20.01 -5.40
C ALA A 445 8.52 19.71 -6.90
N ASN A 446 9.44 18.98 -7.53
CA ASN A 446 9.39 18.64 -8.95
C ASN A 446 9.26 17.13 -9.15
N LEU A 447 8.82 16.73 -10.35
CA LEU A 447 8.72 15.34 -10.77
C LEU A 447 9.09 15.20 -12.23
N ASP A 448 9.83 14.15 -12.57
CA ASP A 448 10.16 13.81 -13.96
C ASP A 448 8.92 13.33 -14.76
N PRO A 449 8.98 13.31 -16.10
CA PRO A 449 7.90 12.80 -16.95
C PRO A 449 7.89 11.27 -17.09
N ALA A 450 8.85 10.52 -16.52
CA ALA A 450 8.94 9.06 -16.69
C ALA A 450 8.04 8.31 -15.71
N ARG A 451 6.74 8.66 -15.72
CA ARG A 451 5.71 8.20 -14.78
C ARG A 451 4.46 7.73 -15.52
N LEU A 452 3.82 6.70 -14.97
CA LEU A 452 2.46 6.29 -15.28
C LEU A 452 1.62 6.39 -14.00
N VAL A 453 0.50 7.11 -14.04
CA VAL A 453 -0.46 7.21 -12.96
C VAL A 453 -1.64 6.26 -13.20
N ILE A 454 -1.87 5.36 -12.25
CA ILE A 454 -3.06 4.49 -12.22
C ILE A 454 -4.03 5.00 -11.14
N GLN A 455 -3.49 5.50 -10.02
CA GLN A 455 -4.27 5.83 -8.83
C GLN A 455 -3.77 7.11 -8.18
N LYS A 456 -4.66 8.08 -7.97
CA LYS A 456 -4.35 9.41 -7.39
C LYS A 456 -4.25 9.39 -5.86
N ASN A 457 -4.82 8.39 -5.19
CA ASN A 457 -4.76 8.23 -3.73
C ASN A 457 -4.81 6.74 -3.38
N VAL A 458 -3.89 6.25 -2.55
CA VAL A 458 -3.74 4.83 -2.19
C VAL A 458 -5.01 4.12 -1.69
N ASP A 459 -5.95 4.84 -1.09
CA ASP A 459 -7.20 4.29 -0.55
C ASP A 459 -8.44 4.64 -1.42
N ALA A 460 -8.22 4.97 -2.69
CA ALA A 460 -9.29 5.29 -3.63
C ALA A 460 -10.27 4.10 -3.79
N PRO A 461 -11.59 4.33 -3.64
CA PRO A 461 -12.58 3.28 -3.84
C PRO A 461 -12.76 2.96 -5.33
N MET A 462 -13.21 1.74 -5.61
CA MET A 462 -13.66 1.29 -6.93
C MET A 462 -15.15 1.01 -6.92
N ASP A 463 -15.76 1.00 -8.11
CA ASP A 463 -17.17 0.69 -8.34
C ASP A 463 -17.30 -0.30 -9.53
N PRO A 464 -17.63 -1.58 -9.28
CA PRO A 464 -18.05 -2.13 -8.00
C PRO A 464 -16.91 -2.20 -6.97
N ALA A 465 -17.27 -2.09 -5.69
CA ALA A 465 -16.30 -2.23 -4.61
C ALA A 465 -15.80 -3.68 -4.53
N ILE A 466 -14.50 -3.82 -4.26
CA ILE A 466 -13.91 -5.12 -3.92
C ILE A 466 -14.59 -5.62 -2.62
N PRO A 467 -15.13 -6.85 -2.59
CA PRO A 467 -15.82 -7.40 -1.42
C PRO A 467 -14.99 -7.26 -0.15
N GLY A 468 -15.57 -6.80 0.95
CA GLY A 468 -14.81 -6.47 2.17
C GLY A 468 -14.11 -7.68 2.82
N ASP A 469 -14.64 -8.87 2.59
CA ASP A 469 -14.11 -10.14 3.07
C ASP A 469 -13.08 -10.80 2.12
N ALA A 470 -12.91 -10.27 0.90
CA ALA A 470 -11.90 -10.74 -0.04
C ALA A 470 -10.50 -10.52 0.52
N VAL A 471 -9.65 -11.54 0.34
CA VAL A 471 -8.23 -11.50 0.69
C VAL A 471 -7.48 -11.05 -0.55
N VAL A 472 -7.19 -9.76 -0.62
CA VAL A 472 -6.52 -9.14 -1.75
C VAL A 472 -5.64 -8.00 -1.25
N PHE A 473 -4.60 -7.64 -2.00
CA PHE A 473 -3.71 -6.55 -1.58
C PHE A 473 -4.38 -5.17 -1.72
N ARG A 474 -4.81 -4.54 -0.62
CA ARG A 474 -5.65 -3.33 -0.63
C ARG A 474 -4.89 -2.00 -0.58
N VAL A 475 -3.68 -1.97 -1.14
CA VAL A 475 -2.92 -0.75 -1.44
C VAL A 475 -3.20 -0.37 -2.91
N VAL A 476 -2.43 0.55 -3.52
CA VAL A 476 -2.61 0.94 -4.93
C VAL A 476 -2.68 -0.29 -5.82
N ARG A 477 -3.67 -0.33 -6.72
CA ARG A 477 -3.79 -1.41 -7.71
C ARG A 477 -2.87 -1.18 -8.89
N GLN A 478 -1.58 -1.39 -8.68
CA GLN A 478 -0.63 -1.57 -9.79
C GLN A 478 -0.83 -2.93 -10.48
N TYR A 479 -1.46 -3.89 -9.80
CA TYR A 479 -1.76 -5.21 -10.31
C TYR A 479 -3.28 -5.45 -10.31
N PRO A 480 -3.79 -6.37 -11.17
CA PRO A 480 -5.20 -6.77 -11.14
C PRO A 480 -5.60 -7.33 -9.78
N ALA A 481 -6.73 -6.86 -9.25
CA ALA A 481 -7.38 -7.55 -8.11
C ALA A 481 -8.25 -8.68 -8.67
N ILE A 482 -8.07 -9.90 -8.17
CA ILE A 482 -8.76 -11.08 -8.70
C ILE A 482 -9.48 -11.81 -7.58
N VAL A 483 -10.80 -11.96 -7.72
CA VAL A 483 -11.63 -12.64 -6.73
C VAL A 483 -12.47 -13.70 -7.41
N CYS A 484 -12.45 -14.91 -6.86
CA CYS A 484 -13.39 -15.96 -7.23
C CYS A 484 -13.87 -16.70 -5.98
N ASP A 485 -15.18 -16.80 -5.83
CA ASP A 485 -15.82 -17.38 -4.65
C ASP A 485 -15.52 -18.87 -4.48
N THR A 486 -15.16 -19.56 -5.56
CA THR A 486 -14.87 -20.99 -5.68
C THR A 486 -13.38 -21.30 -5.86
N ALA A 487 -12.49 -20.30 -5.84
CA ALA A 487 -11.04 -20.53 -5.88
C ALA A 487 -10.57 -21.30 -4.65
N GLU A 488 -9.66 -22.25 -4.84
CA GLU A 488 -8.97 -22.94 -3.74
C GLU A 488 -7.62 -22.29 -3.44
N ASP A 489 -7.02 -21.62 -4.43
CA ASP A 489 -5.76 -20.87 -4.33
C ASP A 489 -5.99 -19.35 -4.29
N ASP A 490 -4.97 -18.63 -3.81
CA ASP A 490 -4.98 -17.16 -3.75
C ASP A 490 -4.72 -16.54 -5.14
N LEU A 491 -5.81 -16.37 -5.90
CA LEU A 491 -5.76 -15.85 -7.27
C LEU A 491 -5.22 -14.41 -7.36
N ASP A 492 -5.28 -13.62 -6.30
CA ASP A 492 -4.76 -12.25 -6.29
C ASP A 492 -3.23 -12.28 -6.25
N LEU A 493 -2.62 -13.15 -5.42
CA LEU A 493 -1.17 -13.38 -5.44
C LEU A 493 -0.69 -13.97 -6.77
N ILE A 494 -1.37 -15.01 -7.27
CA ILE A 494 -1.05 -15.62 -8.58
C ILE A 494 -1.14 -14.55 -9.69
N GLY A 495 -2.19 -13.72 -9.65
CA GLY A 495 -2.41 -12.65 -10.61
C GLY A 495 -1.28 -11.61 -10.62
N MET A 496 -0.71 -11.29 -9.46
CA MET A 496 0.43 -10.36 -9.35
C MET A 496 1.67 -10.90 -10.07
N GLU A 497 1.96 -12.21 -9.95
CA GLU A 497 3.10 -12.84 -10.64
C GLU A 497 2.87 -13.00 -12.15
N CYS A 498 1.60 -13.05 -12.57
CA CYS A 498 1.17 -13.27 -13.94
C CYS A 498 0.87 -11.98 -14.72
N PHE A 499 1.08 -10.81 -14.10
CA PHE A 499 0.82 -9.51 -14.71
C PHE A 499 2.12 -8.82 -15.15
N GLY A 500 2.09 -8.25 -16.35
CA GLY A 500 3.19 -7.47 -16.89
C GLY A 500 2.70 -6.26 -17.65
N ILE A 501 3.56 -5.24 -17.72
CA ILE A 501 3.34 -4.02 -18.48
C ILE A 501 4.56 -3.74 -19.34
N THR A 502 4.30 -3.32 -20.58
CA THR A 502 5.31 -2.77 -21.49
C THR A 502 4.96 -1.32 -21.75
N LEU A 503 5.95 -0.43 -21.76
CA LEU A 503 5.79 0.99 -22.10
C LEU A 503 7.01 1.46 -22.87
N GLU A 504 6.78 2.16 -23.98
CA GLU A 504 7.84 2.76 -24.78
C GLU A 504 7.52 4.24 -25.02
N PRO A 505 8.53 5.13 -24.93
CA PRO A 505 8.36 6.52 -25.33
C PRO A 505 8.27 6.59 -26.87
N VAL A 506 7.27 7.32 -27.38
CA VAL A 506 7.09 7.55 -28.82
C VAL A 506 7.39 9.01 -29.19
N ALA A 507 7.94 9.19 -30.39
CA ALA A 507 8.47 10.47 -30.88
C ALA A 507 7.39 11.43 -31.40
#